data_AF-A0A945HEL1-F1
#
_entry.id   AF-A0A945HEL1-F1
#
_cell.length_a   1.000
_cell.length_b   1.000
_cell.length_c   1.000
_cell.angle_alpha   90.00
_cell.angle_beta   90.00
_cell.angle_gamma   90.00
#
_symmetry.space_group_name_H-M   'P 1'
#
loop_
_entity.id
_entity.type
_entity.pdbx_description
1 polymer ?
#
loop_
_entity_poly.entity_id
_entity_poly.type
_entity_poly.pdbx_seq_one_letter_code
_entity_poly.pdbx_strand_id
1 'polypeptide(L)'
;MTTTILEVATTTVTPAAARDGFVTEVADAAPILGGLTGHDLGCVADRLLEELEPAEVVALTRNGPRPDQSALTVRALHDCELVVEVVTLGLREAIEADPGSPPIDAACLLEGVQPDDLSPYLEARFALGSVDFEGPEATDLLAGTPIIANIVRCGTLAAFGMANTGTPAVCIELSQRLGDMLVTLMEADGADLGPDPMLLARVFAVTNEIFAWLADEVPPDLEADALLVRDTTARVGELMVEGLARPDLDTGDEEEVMAAFMGVMTRISAELSGTEGDLTAATSRLSAYLVETCGESSSMLFELLVGVGATS
;
A
#
# COMPACT_ATOMS: atom_id res chain seq x y z
N MET A 1 59.02 -41.51 -21.39
CA MET A 1 58.25 -40.34 -20.95
C MET A 1 56.90 -40.44 -21.63
N THR A 2 55.87 -40.80 -20.87
CA THR A 2 54.49 -40.93 -21.37
C THR A 2 53.76 -39.68 -20.92
N THR A 3 53.44 -38.79 -21.86
CA THR A 3 52.66 -37.59 -21.58
C THR A 3 51.20 -38.00 -21.47
N THR A 4 50.69 -38.08 -20.25
CA THR A 4 49.25 -38.24 -19.99
C THR A 4 48.59 -36.89 -20.25
N ILE A 5 47.87 -36.78 -21.36
CA ILE A 5 46.96 -35.67 -21.62
C ILE A 5 45.74 -35.89 -20.72
N LEU A 6 45.54 -35.03 -19.72
CA LEU A 6 44.26 -34.95 -19.01
C LEU A 6 43.21 -34.41 -20.00
N GLU A 7 42.32 -35.27 -20.47
CA GLU A 7 41.05 -34.82 -21.03
C GLU A 7 40.23 -34.18 -19.90
N VAL A 8 40.15 -32.85 -19.91
CA VAL A 8 39.14 -32.14 -19.12
C VAL A 8 37.82 -32.41 -19.82
N ALA A 9 37.06 -33.39 -19.31
CA ALA A 9 35.68 -33.60 -19.69
C ALA A 9 34.88 -32.36 -19.24
N THR A 10 34.76 -31.38 -20.13
CA THR A 10 33.76 -30.32 -19.99
C THR A 10 32.42 -30.98 -20.22
N THR A 11 31.72 -31.35 -19.14
CA THR A 11 30.31 -31.74 -19.20
C THR A 11 29.54 -30.59 -19.80
N THR A 12 29.29 -30.67 -21.11
CA THR A 12 28.51 -29.68 -21.83
C THR A 12 27.07 -29.86 -21.38
N VAL A 13 26.55 -28.89 -20.63
CA VAL A 13 25.15 -28.88 -20.18
C VAL A 13 24.29 -28.64 -21.42
N THR A 14 23.31 -29.51 -21.67
CA THR A 14 22.36 -29.32 -22.77
C THR A 14 21.23 -28.39 -22.33
N PRO A 15 20.60 -27.64 -23.26
CA PRO A 15 19.44 -26.80 -22.93
C PRO A 15 18.32 -27.59 -22.23
N ALA A 16 18.05 -28.81 -22.68
CA ALA A 16 17.05 -29.68 -22.05
C ALA A 16 17.40 -30.05 -20.60
N ALA A 17 18.68 -30.32 -20.31
CA ALA A 17 19.12 -30.62 -18.94
C ALA A 17 19.09 -29.38 -18.04
N ALA A 18 19.45 -28.20 -18.57
CA ALA A 18 19.35 -26.94 -17.84
C ALA A 18 17.89 -26.61 -17.49
N ARG A 19 16.99 -26.76 -18.47
CA ARG A 19 15.55 -26.56 -18.29
C ARG A 19 14.95 -27.49 -17.24
N ASP A 20 15.24 -28.79 -17.33
CA ASP A 20 14.74 -29.79 -16.37
C ASP A 20 15.21 -29.48 -14.95
N GLY A 21 16.51 -29.19 -14.79
CA GLY A 21 17.08 -28.78 -13.50
C GLY A 21 16.45 -27.51 -12.95
N PHE A 22 16.22 -26.49 -13.79
CA PHE A 22 15.53 -25.26 -13.37
C PHE A 22 14.13 -25.56 -12.83
N VAL A 23 13.33 -26.35 -13.55
CA VAL A 23 11.96 -26.70 -13.14
C VAL A 23 11.92 -27.42 -11.79
N THR A 24 12.93 -28.22 -11.47
CA THR A 24 12.93 -29.06 -10.26
C THR A 24 13.66 -28.45 -9.06
N GLU A 25 14.70 -27.65 -9.28
CA GLU A 25 15.65 -27.24 -8.23
C GLU A 25 15.65 -25.73 -7.95
N VAL A 26 15.07 -24.88 -8.82
CA VAL A 26 15.26 -23.43 -8.71
C VAL A 26 14.70 -22.83 -7.42
N ALA A 27 13.62 -23.40 -6.87
CA ALA A 27 12.97 -22.89 -5.66
C ALA A 27 13.88 -22.91 -4.43
N ASP A 28 14.86 -23.84 -4.37
CA ASP A 28 15.80 -23.92 -3.24
C ASP A 28 16.77 -22.72 -3.23
N ALA A 29 17.15 -22.23 -4.41
CA ALA A 29 18.11 -21.14 -4.57
C ALA A 29 17.46 -19.77 -4.83
N ALA A 30 16.23 -19.76 -5.34
CA ALA A 30 15.41 -18.57 -5.56
C ALA A 30 13.99 -18.82 -5.01
N PRO A 31 13.79 -18.68 -3.68
CA PRO A 31 12.50 -18.97 -3.04
C PRO A 31 11.31 -18.17 -3.60
N ILE A 32 11.57 -17.00 -4.19
CA ILE A 32 10.57 -16.17 -4.89
C ILE A 32 9.88 -16.91 -6.05
N LEU A 33 10.58 -17.85 -6.69
CA LEU A 33 10.01 -18.69 -7.74
C LEU A 33 9.30 -19.94 -7.16
N GLY A 34 9.34 -20.09 -5.84
CA GLY A 34 8.66 -21.15 -5.11
C GLY A 34 7.14 -21.05 -5.26
N GLY A 35 6.48 -22.21 -5.31
CA GLY A 35 5.02 -22.30 -5.46
C GLY A 35 4.51 -22.22 -6.90
N LEU A 36 5.32 -21.75 -7.86
CA LEU A 36 5.00 -21.85 -9.29
C LEU A 36 4.91 -23.29 -9.75
N THR A 37 4.07 -23.56 -10.75
CA THR A 37 3.95 -24.93 -11.29
C THR A 37 5.15 -25.26 -12.17
N GLY A 38 5.39 -26.55 -12.39
CA GLY A 38 6.44 -26.98 -13.32
C GLY A 38 6.20 -26.54 -14.77
N HIS A 39 4.96 -26.21 -15.14
CA HIS A 39 4.64 -25.60 -16.43
C HIS A 39 5.17 -24.16 -16.50
N ASP A 40 4.90 -23.37 -15.47
CA ASP A 40 5.27 -21.97 -15.35
C ASP A 40 6.79 -21.82 -15.30
N LEU A 41 7.45 -22.59 -14.43
CA LEU A 41 8.91 -22.67 -14.37
C LEU A 41 9.52 -23.14 -15.68
N GLY A 42 8.81 -24.00 -16.42
CA GLY A 42 9.20 -24.44 -17.75
C GLY A 42 9.21 -23.29 -18.76
N CYS A 43 8.19 -22.43 -18.75
CA CYS A 43 8.13 -21.24 -19.59
C CYS A 43 9.28 -20.28 -19.27
N VAL A 44 9.51 -19.99 -17.97
CA VAL A 44 10.60 -19.11 -17.52
C VAL A 44 11.95 -19.66 -17.97
N ALA A 45 12.20 -20.96 -17.78
CA ALA A 45 13.42 -21.61 -18.22
C ALA A 45 13.62 -21.51 -19.74
N ASP A 46 12.55 -21.72 -20.53
CA ASP A 46 12.60 -21.59 -21.98
C ASP A 46 12.97 -20.16 -22.41
N ARG A 47 12.41 -19.13 -21.76
CA ARG A 47 12.75 -17.71 -22.00
C ARG A 47 14.16 -17.35 -21.60
N LEU A 48 14.63 -17.84 -20.45
CA LEU A 48 16.01 -17.62 -20.01
C LEU A 48 17.01 -18.24 -20.99
N LEU A 49 16.71 -19.41 -21.56
CA LEU A 49 17.58 -20.09 -22.54
C LEU A 49 17.61 -19.41 -23.93
N GLU A 50 16.74 -18.43 -24.19
CA GLU A 50 16.84 -17.60 -25.40
C GLU A 50 17.96 -16.56 -25.29
N GLU A 51 18.31 -16.15 -24.07
CA GLU A 51 19.25 -15.06 -23.78
C GLU A 51 20.52 -15.52 -23.01
N LEU A 52 20.45 -16.66 -22.32
CA LEU A 52 21.52 -17.20 -21.48
C LEU A 52 22.01 -18.57 -21.96
N GLU A 53 23.29 -18.85 -21.76
CA GLU A 53 23.84 -20.17 -22.02
C GLU A 53 23.29 -21.21 -21.01
N PRO A 54 23.16 -22.49 -21.38
CA PRO A 54 22.65 -23.54 -20.48
C PRO A 54 23.41 -23.63 -19.15
N ALA A 55 24.72 -23.35 -19.17
CA ALA A 55 25.54 -23.33 -17.96
C ALA A 55 25.19 -22.16 -17.02
N GLU A 56 24.76 -21.02 -17.56
CA GLU A 56 24.34 -19.84 -16.78
C GLU A 56 22.97 -20.07 -16.14
N VAL A 57 22.05 -20.72 -16.85
CA VAL A 57 20.76 -21.14 -16.28
C VAL A 57 20.97 -22.12 -15.14
N VAL A 58 21.86 -23.11 -15.28
CA VAL A 58 22.21 -24.02 -14.18
C VAL A 58 22.86 -23.28 -13.00
N ALA A 59 23.69 -22.27 -13.27
CA ALA A 59 24.28 -21.47 -12.20
C ALA A 59 23.23 -20.68 -11.43
N LEU A 60 22.24 -20.10 -12.12
CA LEU A 60 21.09 -19.43 -11.52
C LEU A 60 20.26 -20.41 -10.68
N THR A 61 19.93 -21.58 -11.23
CA THR A 61 19.17 -22.62 -10.52
C THR A 61 19.83 -23.02 -9.19
N ARG A 62 21.16 -23.00 -9.11
CA ARG A 62 21.89 -23.43 -7.91
C ARG A 62 22.19 -22.32 -6.91
N ASN A 63 22.32 -21.08 -7.38
CA ASN A 63 22.81 -19.97 -6.55
C ASN A 63 21.83 -18.79 -6.46
N GLY A 64 20.70 -18.86 -7.15
CA GLY A 64 19.81 -17.74 -7.38
C GLY A 64 20.32 -16.79 -8.47
N PRO A 65 19.47 -15.86 -8.94
CA PRO A 65 19.87 -14.84 -9.90
C PRO A 65 20.85 -13.85 -9.27
N ARG A 66 21.93 -13.55 -9.99
CA ARG A 66 22.81 -12.41 -9.67
C ARG A 66 22.10 -11.08 -9.99
N PRO A 67 22.56 -9.93 -9.48
CA PRO A 67 21.92 -8.63 -9.75
C PRO A 67 21.73 -8.32 -11.25
N ASP A 68 22.69 -8.71 -12.10
CA ASP A 68 22.61 -8.57 -13.56
C ASP A 68 21.61 -9.54 -14.21
N GLN A 69 21.27 -10.64 -13.54
CA GLN A 69 20.34 -11.68 -13.99
C GLN A 69 18.92 -11.51 -13.42
N SER A 70 18.73 -10.70 -12.38
CA SER A 70 17.40 -10.41 -11.81
C SER A 70 16.47 -9.80 -12.87
N ALA A 71 16.95 -8.80 -13.63
CA ALA A 71 16.18 -8.17 -14.70
C ALA A 71 15.80 -9.14 -15.83
N LEU A 72 16.68 -10.09 -16.17
CA LEU A 72 16.38 -11.13 -17.16
C LEU A 72 15.33 -12.12 -16.63
N THR A 73 15.43 -12.49 -15.35
CA THR A 73 14.44 -13.35 -14.69
C THR A 73 13.07 -12.69 -14.63
N VAL A 74 13.00 -11.41 -14.26
CA VAL A 74 11.75 -10.64 -14.21
C VAL A 74 11.16 -10.47 -15.60
N ARG A 75 11.98 -10.23 -16.64
CA ARG A 75 11.50 -10.22 -18.02
C ARG A 75 10.93 -11.56 -18.46
N ALA A 76 11.60 -12.66 -18.13
CA ALA A 76 11.10 -14.00 -18.42
C ALA A 76 9.76 -14.27 -17.71
N LEU A 77 9.61 -13.83 -16.45
CA LEU A 77 8.33 -13.89 -15.73
C LEU A 77 7.25 -13.04 -16.42
N HIS A 78 7.59 -11.83 -16.85
CA HIS A 78 6.68 -10.94 -17.55
C HIS A 78 6.20 -11.56 -18.87
N ASP A 79 7.10 -12.09 -19.68
CA ASP A 79 6.81 -12.77 -20.95
C ASP A 79 5.95 -14.04 -20.79
N CYS A 80 6.02 -14.66 -19.61
CA CYS A 80 5.20 -15.81 -19.24
C CYS A 80 3.92 -15.43 -18.48
N GLU A 81 3.63 -14.13 -18.30
CA GLU A 81 2.47 -13.59 -17.57
C GLU A 81 2.44 -13.96 -16.07
N LEU A 82 3.60 -14.21 -15.46
CA LEU A 82 3.74 -14.73 -14.09
C LEU A 82 4.06 -13.67 -13.03
N VAL A 83 4.30 -12.42 -13.41
CA VAL A 83 4.72 -11.35 -12.47
C VAL A 83 3.74 -11.19 -11.31
N VAL A 84 2.45 -11.06 -11.61
CA VAL A 84 1.41 -10.89 -10.57
C VAL A 84 1.27 -12.16 -9.72
N GLU A 85 1.39 -13.34 -10.33
CA GLU A 85 1.29 -14.62 -9.62
C GLU A 85 2.44 -14.82 -8.62
N VAL A 86 3.67 -14.54 -9.03
CA VAL A 86 4.86 -14.57 -8.14
C VAL A 86 4.68 -13.62 -6.96
N VAL A 87 4.24 -12.39 -7.21
CA VAL A 87 4.00 -11.42 -6.13
C VAL A 87 2.88 -11.89 -5.21
N THR A 88 1.80 -12.42 -5.77
CA THR A 88 0.66 -12.96 -5.00
C THR A 88 1.10 -14.09 -4.06
N LEU A 89 1.88 -15.04 -4.58
CA LEU A 89 2.39 -16.17 -3.80
C LEU A 89 3.28 -15.71 -2.66
N GLY A 90 4.22 -14.81 -2.94
CA GLY A 90 5.14 -14.30 -1.94
C GLY A 90 4.45 -13.45 -0.87
N LEU A 91 3.48 -12.60 -1.24
CA LEU A 91 2.67 -11.86 -0.27
C LEU A 91 1.86 -12.79 0.64
N ARG A 92 1.28 -13.85 0.08
CA ARG A 92 0.55 -14.83 0.89
C ARG A 92 1.47 -15.50 1.90
N GLU A 93 2.68 -15.87 1.49
CA GLU A 93 3.67 -16.44 2.41
C GLU A 93 4.08 -15.45 3.50
N ALA A 94 4.31 -14.17 3.14
CA ALA A 94 4.64 -13.12 4.11
C ALA A 94 3.52 -12.91 5.13
N ILE A 95 2.26 -12.84 4.68
CA ILE A 95 1.07 -12.70 5.54
C ILE A 95 0.90 -13.94 6.43
N GLU A 96 1.07 -15.15 5.90
CA GLU A 96 0.99 -16.39 6.68
C GLU A 96 2.11 -16.51 7.72
N ALA A 97 3.28 -15.94 7.44
CA ALA A 97 4.44 -15.94 8.34
C ALA A 97 4.31 -14.93 9.49
N ASP A 98 3.50 -13.87 9.33
CA ASP A 98 3.24 -12.87 10.37
C ASP A 98 1.93 -13.15 11.14
N PRO A 99 1.98 -13.67 12.37
CA PRO A 99 0.78 -13.90 13.17
C PRO A 99 0.08 -12.62 13.63
N GLY A 100 0.72 -11.45 13.49
CA GLY A 100 0.12 -10.14 13.74
C GLY A 100 -0.63 -9.56 12.55
N SER A 101 -0.47 -10.14 11.35
CA SER A 101 -1.09 -9.63 10.14
C SER A 101 -2.61 -9.81 10.16
N PRO A 102 -3.38 -8.79 9.77
CA PRO A 102 -4.82 -8.93 9.57
C PRO A 102 -5.10 -9.95 8.45
N PRO A 103 -6.29 -10.59 8.43
CA PRO A 103 -6.64 -11.59 7.42
C PRO A 103 -6.95 -10.93 6.07
N ILE A 104 -5.92 -10.41 5.41
CA ILE A 104 -5.97 -9.74 4.11
C ILE A 104 -5.71 -10.76 3.01
N ASP A 105 -6.51 -10.71 1.95
CA ASP A 105 -6.25 -11.45 0.72
C ASP A 105 -5.18 -10.74 -0.13
N ALA A 106 -4.13 -11.46 -0.53
CA ALA A 106 -3.09 -10.95 -1.43
C ALA A 106 -3.68 -10.46 -2.77
N ALA A 107 -4.77 -11.07 -3.26
CA ALA A 107 -5.46 -10.61 -4.46
C ALA A 107 -6.10 -9.23 -4.29
N CYS A 108 -6.56 -8.90 -3.07
CA CYS A 108 -7.06 -7.56 -2.76
C CYS A 108 -5.95 -6.52 -2.83
N LEU A 109 -4.75 -6.83 -2.31
CA LEU A 109 -3.60 -5.93 -2.33
C LEU A 109 -3.14 -5.58 -3.76
N LEU A 110 -3.30 -6.52 -4.69
CA LEU A 110 -2.88 -6.39 -6.08
C LEU A 110 -3.98 -5.89 -7.03
N GLU A 111 -5.16 -5.54 -6.51
CA GLU A 111 -6.27 -5.05 -7.33
C GLU A 111 -5.87 -3.76 -8.09
N GLY A 112 -6.01 -3.79 -9.42
CA GLY A 112 -5.69 -2.66 -10.30
C GLY A 112 -4.20 -2.47 -10.64
N VAL A 113 -3.30 -3.25 -10.04
CA VAL A 113 -1.85 -3.17 -10.27
C VAL A 113 -1.48 -3.76 -11.64
N GLN A 114 -0.63 -3.06 -12.40
CA GLN A 114 -0.11 -3.59 -13.67
C GLN A 114 1.18 -4.41 -13.45
N PRO A 115 1.42 -5.47 -14.25
CA PRO A 115 2.66 -6.24 -14.16
C PRO A 115 3.94 -5.39 -14.33
N ASP A 116 3.90 -4.38 -15.20
CA ASP A 116 5.03 -3.48 -15.43
C ASP A 116 5.42 -2.69 -14.18
N ASP A 117 4.45 -2.29 -13.35
CA ASP A 117 4.67 -1.53 -12.12
C ASP A 117 5.41 -2.37 -11.06
N LEU A 118 5.24 -3.70 -11.10
CA LEU A 118 5.84 -4.65 -10.17
C LEU A 118 7.24 -5.10 -10.57
N SER A 119 7.64 -4.86 -11.82
CA SER A 119 8.90 -5.37 -12.35
C SER A 119 10.13 -4.80 -11.63
N PRO A 120 10.27 -3.47 -11.44
CA PRO A 120 11.40 -2.90 -10.69
C PRO A 120 11.44 -3.40 -9.24
N TYR A 121 10.27 -3.56 -8.63
CA TYR A 121 10.15 -4.09 -7.27
C TYR A 121 10.61 -5.55 -7.20
N LEU A 122 10.18 -6.42 -8.10
CA LEU A 122 10.61 -7.83 -8.14
C LEU A 122 12.11 -7.97 -8.38
N GLU A 123 12.70 -7.13 -9.24
CA GLU A 123 14.15 -7.15 -9.49
C GLU A 123 14.94 -6.90 -8.20
N ALA A 124 14.52 -5.93 -7.39
CA ALA A 124 15.10 -5.65 -6.07
C ALA A 124 14.88 -6.83 -5.10
N ARG A 125 13.68 -7.40 -5.10
CA ARG A 125 13.32 -8.52 -4.21
C ARG A 125 14.08 -9.79 -4.49
N PHE A 126 14.49 -10.07 -5.72
CA PHE A 126 15.37 -11.20 -6.03
C PHE A 126 16.67 -11.22 -5.23
N ALA A 127 17.22 -10.07 -4.85
CA ALA A 127 18.41 -9.99 -3.99
C ALA A 127 18.13 -10.35 -2.52
N LEU A 128 16.88 -10.18 -2.07
CA LEU A 128 16.44 -10.43 -0.70
C LEU A 128 15.87 -11.85 -0.53
N GLY A 129 15.37 -12.46 -1.61
CA GLY A 129 14.81 -13.80 -1.60
C GLY A 129 13.40 -13.89 -1.02
N SER A 130 12.75 -12.76 -0.72
CA SER A 130 11.37 -12.67 -0.25
C SER A 130 10.59 -11.56 -0.99
N VAL A 131 9.27 -11.71 -1.03
CA VAL A 131 8.34 -10.66 -1.46
C VAL A 131 7.51 -10.25 -0.25
N ASP A 132 7.65 -9.00 0.16
CA ASP A 132 6.87 -8.35 1.21
C ASP A 132 6.75 -6.85 0.89
N PHE A 133 5.72 -6.17 1.38
CA PHE A 133 5.57 -4.73 1.16
C PHE A 133 6.17 -3.89 2.29
N GLU A 134 7.10 -4.47 3.06
CA GLU A 134 7.68 -3.83 4.22
C GLU A 134 8.95 -3.04 3.88
N GLY A 135 9.12 -1.92 4.58
CA GLY A 135 10.33 -1.11 4.54
C GLY A 135 10.28 0.04 3.52
N PRO A 136 11.14 1.06 3.71
CA PRO A 136 11.13 2.28 2.91
C PRO A 136 11.43 2.03 1.44
N GLU A 137 12.33 1.08 1.13
CA GLU A 137 12.64 0.73 -0.26
C GLU A 137 11.44 0.15 -1.01
N ALA A 138 10.60 -0.64 -0.32
CA ALA A 138 9.35 -1.16 -0.89
C ALA A 138 8.37 -0.02 -1.16
N THR A 139 8.21 0.87 -0.18
CA THR A 139 7.36 2.06 -0.30
C THR A 139 7.78 2.93 -1.48
N ASP A 140 9.08 3.18 -1.66
CA ASP A 140 9.60 4.00 -2.75
C ASP A 140 9.42 3.33 -4.12
N LEU A 141 9.70 2.03 -4.24
CA LEU A 141 9.56 1.28 -5.49
C LEU A 141 8.10 1.07 -5.91
N LEU A 142 7.18 1.09 -4.95
CA LEU A 142 5.74 0.92 -5.17
C LEU A 142 4.98 2.25 -5.13
N ALA A 143 5.70 3.37 -5.00
CA ALA A 143 5.11 4.70 -5.05
C ALA A 143 4.41 4.93 -6.39
N GLY A 144 3.21 5.52 -6.35
CA GLY A 144 2.39 5.74 -7.55
C GLY A 144 1.67 4.49 -8.07
N THR A 145 1.80 3.34 -7.41
CA THR A 145 1.00 2.15 -7.69
C THR A 145 -0.24 2.08 -6.78
N PRO A 146 -1.29 1.33 -7.16
CA PRO A 146 -2.45 1.12 -6.30
C PRO A 146 -2.15 0.39 -4.97
N ILE A 147 -0.96 -0.20 -4.81
CA ILE A 147 -0.64 -1.09 -3.67
C ILE A 147 -0.76 -0.39 -2.33
N ILE A 148 -0.24 0.84 -2.22
CA ILE A 148 -0.26 1.59 -0.95
C ILE A 148 -1.70 1.89 -0.53
N ALA A 149 -2.54 2.35 -1.46
CA ALA A 149 -3.97 2.54 -1.20
C ALA A 149 -4.66 1.23 -0.85
N ASN A 150 -4.31 0.14 -1.55
CA ASN A 150 -4.88 -1.19 -1.30
C ASN A 150 -4.50 -1.75 0.09
N ILE A 151 -3.31 -1.48 0.62
CA ILE A 151 -2.93 -1.89 1.98
C ILE A 151 -3.94 -1.33 3.00
N VAL A 152 -4.27 -0.04 2.90
CA VAL A 152 -5.26 0.61 3.78
C VAL A 152 -6.66 0.07 3.51
N ARG A 153 -7.06 -0.01 2.23
CA ARG A 153 -8.40 -0.46 1.82
C ARG A 153 -8.68 -1.88 2.28
N CYS A 154 -7.80 -2.82 1.94
CA CYS A 154 -7.95 -4.24 2.27
C CYS A 154 -7.78 -4.47 3.77
N GLY A 155 -6.88 -3.75 4.44
CA GLY A 155 -6.76 -3.80 5.90
C GLY A 155 -8.01 -3.29 6.61
N THR A 156 -8.61 -2.21 6.11
CA THR A 156 -9.87 -1.66 6.62
C THR A 156 -11.01 -2.65 6.45
N LEU A 157 -11.14 -3.26 5.27
CA LEU A 157 -12.16 -4.28 5.00
C LEU A 157 -11.95 -5.53 5.88
N ALA A 158 -10.70 -5.95 6.09
CA ALA A 158 -10.39 -7.03 7.02
C ALA A 158 -10.77 -6.67 8.47
N ALA A 159 -10.51 -5.44 8.90
CA ALA A 159 -10.88 -4.94 10.23
C ALA A 159 -12.39 -4.87 10.42
N PHE A 160 -13.16 -4.58 9.36
CA PHE A 160 -14.63 -4.65 9.36
C PHE A 160 -15.16 -6.09 9.44
N GLY A 161 -14.28 -7.10 9.33
CA GLY A 161 -14.68 -8.50 9.19
C GLY A 161 -15.32 -8.79 7.82
N MET A 162 -15.07 -7.94 6.82
CA MET A 162 -15.73 -7.91 5.52
C MET A 162 -14.82 -8.33 4.37
N ALA A 163 -13.93 -9.29 4.63
CA ALA A 163 -13.00 -9.82 3.63
C ALA A 163 -13.66 -10.72 2.55
N ASN A 164 -14.99 -10.91 2.59
CA ASN A 164 -15.73 -11.81 1.68
C ASN A 164 -17.01 -11.16 1.12
N THR A 165 -17.54 -11.74 0.04
CA THR A 165 -18.74 -11.30 -0.69
C THR A 165 -19.91 -10.91 0.24
N GLY A 166 -20.50 -9.74 0.01
CA GLY A 166 -21.64 -9.23 0.79
C GLY A 166 -21.38 -7.93 1.55
N THR A 167 -20.17 -7.37 1.43
CA THR A 167 -19.80 -6.04 1.94
C THR A 167 -20.71 -4.95 1.36
N PRO A 168 -21.37 -4.12 2.20
CA PRO A 168 -22.14 -2.98 1.72
C PRO A 168 -21.27 -2.00 0.93
N ALA A 169 -21.83 -1.40 -0.13
CA ALA A 169 -21.11 -0.49 -1.02
C ALA A 169 -20.44 0.68 -0.28
N VAL A 170 -21.15 1.28 0.68
CA VAL A 170 -20.63 2.35 1.53
C VAL A 170 -19.36 1.94 2.30
N CYS A 171 -19.22 0.68 2.71
CA CYS A 171 -18.02 0.22 3.42
C CYS A 171 -16.84 0.00 2.48
N ILE A 172 -17.11 -0.47 1.26
CA ILE A 172 -16.09 -0.59 0.20
C ILE A 172 -15.57 0.80 -0.17
N GLU A 173 -16.47 1.74 -0.46
CA GLU A 173 -16.10 3.10 -0.86
C GLU A 173 -15.42 3.88 0.27
N LEU A 174 -15.87 3.72 1.52
CA LEU A 174 -15.17 4.31 2.68
C LEU A 174 -13.72 3.81 2.76
N SER A 175 -13.51 2.49 2.62
CA SER A 175 -12.16 1.91 2.66
C SER A 175 -11.28 2.38 1.50
N GLN A 176 -11.85 2.58 0.30
CA GLN A 176 -11.13 3.14 -0.85
C GLN A 176 -10.70 4.58 -0.58
N ARG A 177 -11.61 5.43 -0.09
CA ARG A 177 -11.30 6.82 0.21
C ARG A 177 -10.27 6.99 1.32
N LEU A 178 -10.25 6.09 2.30
CA LEU A 178 -9.20 6.06 3.31
C LEU A 178 -7.83 5.72 2.71
N GLY A 179 -7.78 4.81 1.73
CA GLY A 179 -6.56 4.51 0.98
C GLY A 179 -6.08 5.69 0.13
N ASP A 180 -7.00 6.32 -0.61
CA ASP A 180 -6.70 7.51 -1.42
C ASP A 180 -6.22 8.68 -0.56
N MET A 181 -6.79 8.83 0.64
CA MET A 181 -6.35 9.82 1.62
C MET A 181 -4.91 9.58 2.05
N LEU A 182 -4.52 8.35 2.38
CA LEU A 182 -3.14 8.04 2.76
C LEU A 182 -2.17 8.39 1.64
N VAL A 183 -2.46 7.97 0.40
CA VAL A 183 -1.60 8.26 -0.76
C VAL A 183 -1.44 9.77 -0.94
N THR A 184 -2.54 10.52 -0.88
CA THR A 184 -2.52 11.99 -1.00
C THR A 184 -1.68 12.66 0.09
N LEU A 185 -1.70 12.12 1.31
CA LEU A 185 -0.89 12.65 2.42
C LEU A 185 0.59 12.28 2.28
N MET A 186 0.90 11.07 1.82
CA MET A 186 2.27 10.63 1.57
C MET A 186 2.93 11.45 0.45
N GLU A 187 2.20 11.79 -0.61
CA GLU A 187 2.71 12.66 -1.69
C GLU A 187 2.96 14.10 -1.22
N ALA A 188 2.27 14.53 -0.15
CA ALA A 188 2.43 15.86 0.42
C ALA A 188 3.60 15.96 1.41
N ASP A 189 4.02 14.83 2.00
CA ASP A 189 5.15 14.75 2.90
C ASP A 189 6.45 14.75 2.08
N GLY A 190 6.87 15.95 1.65
CA GLY A 190 8.09 16.14 0.88
C GLY A 190 9.33 15.69 1.65
N ALA A 191 10.19 14.90 1.00
CA ALA A 191 11.27 14.11 1.60
C ALA A 191 12.40 14.84 2.37
N ASP A 192 12.34 16.16 2.66
CA ASP A 192 13.50 16.83 3.29
C ASP A 192 13.24 18.19 3.96
N LEU A 193 12.00 18.50 4.31
CA LEU A 193 11.67 19.73 5.05
C LEU A 193 10.91 19.30 6.31
N GLY A 194 11.20 19.93 7.46
CA GLY A 194 10.51 19.65 8.72
C GLY A 194 8.97 19.69 8.58
N PRO A 195 8.21 19.30 9.63
CA PRO A 195 6.76 19.13 9.53
C PRO A 195 6.10 20.35 8.88
N ASP A 196 5.59 20.19 7.66
CA ASP A 196 4.93 21.27 6.94
C ASP A 196 3.68 21.68 7.75
N PRO A 197 3.60 22.90 8.30
CA PRO A 197 2.41 23.34 9.04
C PRO A 197 1.14 23.27 8.17
N MET A 198 1.26 23.30 6.84
CA MET A 198 0.15 23.14 5.90
C MET A 198 -0.29 21.68 5.71
N LEU A 199 0.49 20.70 6.15
CA LEU A 199 0.11 19.29 6.08
C LEU A 199 -1.21 19.06 6.82
N LEU A 200 -1.39 19.66 7.99
CA LEU A 200 -2.61 19.53 8.77
C LEU A 200 -3.82 20.07 8.00
N ALA A 201 -3.72 21.25 7.40
CA ALA A 201 -4.77 21.82 6.56
C ALA A 201 -5.14 20.90 5.38
N ARG A 202 -4.15 20.21 4.82
CA ARG A 202 -4.38 19.19 3.79
C ARG A 202 -5.11 17.97 4.34
N VAL A 203 -4.76 17.48 5.54
CA VAL A 203 -5.53 16.40 6.20
C VAL A 203 -7.00 16.80 6.33
N PHE A 204 -7.30 18.04 6.75
CA PHE A 204 -8.68 18.53 6.80
C PHE A 204 -9.36 18.57 5.43
N ALA A 205 -8.66 19.03 4.39
CA ALA A 205 -9.20 19.09 3.04
C ALA A 205 -9.60 17.69 2.52
N VAL A 206 -8.70 16.71 2.67
CA VAL A 206 -8.95 15.33 2.24
C VAL A 206 -10.02 14.65 3.10
N THR A 207 -10.01 14.91 4.42
CA THR A 207 -11.06 14.42 5.34
C THR A 207 -12.43 15.00 4.99
N ASN A 208 -12.49 16.28 4.59
CA ASN A 208 -13.72 16.91 4.15
C ASN A 208 -14.30 16.27 2.87
N GLU A 209 -13.46 15.80 1.95
CA GLU A 209 -13.94 15.05 0.77
C GLU A 209 -14.63 13.74 1.17
N ILE A 210 -14.14 13.06 2.21
CA ILE A 210 -14.80 11.87 2.76
C ILE A 210 -16.16 12.23 3.36
N PHE A 211 -16.25 13.29 4.16
CA PHE A 211 -17.54 13.71 4.72
C PHE A 211 -18.52 14.25 3.67
N ALA A 212 -18.02 14.89 2.61
CA ALA A 212 -18.83 15.34 1.49
C ALA A 212 -19.48 14.17 0.77
N TRP A 213 -18.70 13.12 0.50
CA TRP A 213 -19.23 11.86 -0.04
C TRP A 213 -20.19 11.17 0.93
N LEU A 214 -19.86 11.10 2.21
CA LEU A 214 -20.71 10.44 3.21
C LEU A 214 -22.10 11.08 3.27
N ALA A 215 -22.19 12.40 3.09
CA ALA A 215 -23.47 13.11 3.04
C ALA A 215 -24.39 12.67 1.90
N ASP A 216 -23.83 12.20 0.78
CA ASP A 216 -24.60 11.70 -0.37
C ASP A 216 -24.98 10.21 -0.21
N GLU A 217 -24.26 9.45 0.62
CA GLU A 217 -24.44 7.99 0.77
C GLU A 217 -25.25 7.57 2.01
N VAL A 218 -25.39 8.45 3.01
CA VAL A 218 -26.18 8.15 4.20
C VAL A 218 -27.70 8.13 3.92
N PRO A 219 -28.49 7.42 4.73
CA PRO A 219 -29.93 7.53 4.72
C PRO A 219 -30.44 8.99 4.85
N PRO A 220 -31.60 9.35 4.25
CA PRO A 220 -32.10 10.72 4.24
C PRO A 220 -32.33 11.35 5.62
N ASP A 221 -32.55 10.53 6.65
CA ASP A 221 -32.70 10.96 8.05
C ASP A 221 -31.36 11.35 8.71
N LEU A 222 -30.23 10.98 8.11
CA LEU A 222 -28.87 11.30 8.56
C LEU A 222 -28.16 12.33 7.65
N GLU A 223 -28.74 12.70 6.52
CA GLU A 223 -28.16 13.67 5.58
C GLU A 223 -27.78 14.99 6.27
N ALA A 224 -28.69 15.55 7.07
CA ALA A 224 -28.44 16.80 7.80
C ALA A 224 -27.29 16.67 8.83
N ASP A 225 -27.11 15.49 9.42
CA ASP A 225 -26.02 15.23 10.36
C ASP A 225 -24.68 15.15 9.62
N ALA A 226 -24.64 14.46 8.47
CA ALA A 226 -23.45 14.35 7.64
C ALA A 226 -23.03 15.72 7.09
N LEU A 227 -23.99 16.54 6.65
CA LEU A 227 -23.74 17.93 6.23
C LEU A 227 -23.19 18.78 7.37
N LEU A 228 -23.72 18.65 8.60
CA LEU A 228 -23.22 19.38 9.75
C LEU A 228 -21.77 19.02 10.08
N VAL A 229 -21.42 17.74 10.08
CA VAL A 229 -20.03 17.28 10.32
C VAL A 229 -19.12 17.79 9.20
N ARG A 230 -19.51 17.61 7.93
CA ARG A 230 -18.76 18.12 6.77
C ARG A 230 -18.49 19.61 6.86
N ASP A 231 -19.54 20.42 7.04
CA ASP A 231 -19.43 21.89 7.05
C ASP A 231 -18.55 22.36 8.22
N THR A 232 -18.63 21.66 9.35
CA THR A 232 -17.74 21.90 10.49
C THR A 232 -16.29 21.57 10.15
N THR A 233 -16.01 20.38 9.60
CA THR A 233 -14.66 19.98 9.19
C THR A 233 -14.07 20.92 8.15
N ALA A 234 -14.86 21.31 7.13
CA ALA A 234 -14.47 22.29 6.13
C ALA A 234 -14.09 23.62 6.78
N ARG A 235 -14.91 24.10 7.71
CA ARG A 235 -14.66 25.37 8.40
C ARG A 235 -13.39 25.32 9.24
N VAL A 236 -13.14 24.23 9.95
CA VAL A 236 -11.90 24.06 10.73
C VAL A 236 -10.69 24.03 9.79
N GLY A 237 -10.77 23.34 8.65
CA GLY A 237 -9.74 23.35 7.62
C GLY A 237 -9.44 24.75 7.07
N GLU A 238 -10.47 25.53 6.76
CA GLU A 238 -10.33 26.94 6.35
C GLU A 238 -9.60 27.77 7.41
N LEU A 239 -9.97 27.62 8.68
CA LEU A 239 -9.33 28.34 9.79
C LEU A 239 -7.84 27.97 9.94
N MET A 240 -7.50 26.70 9.73
CA MET A 240 -6.11 26.23 9.69
C MET A 240 -5.33 26.90 8.56
N VAL A 241 -5.88 26.92 7.34
CA VAL A 241 -5.25 27.62 6.21
C VAL A 241 -5.11 29.11 6.50
N GLU A 242 -6.17 29.78 6.96
CA GLU A 242 -6.16 31.22 7.28
C GLU A 242 -5.08 31.57 8.32
N GLY A 243 -4.90 30.73 9.34
CA GLY A 243 -3.95 31.00 10.42
C GLY A 243 -2.51 30.61 10.15
N LEU A 244 -2.28 29.61 9.28
CA LEU A 244 -0.96 29.06 9.00
C LEU A 244 -0.38 29.53 7.65
N ALA A 245 -1.20 29.97 6.69
CA ALA A 245 -0.73 30.55 5.42
C ALA A 245 -0.35 32.04 5.54
N ARG A 246 0.07 32.48 6.73
CA ARG A 246 0.39 33.87 7.05
C ARG A 246 1.74 34.26 6.44
N PRO A 247 1.83 35.32 5.62
CA PRO A 247 3.09 35.74 4.99
C PRO A 247 4.17 36.17 5.99
N ASP A 248 3.76 36.54 7.20
CA ASP A 248 4.60 36.97 8.31
C ASP A 248 5.07 35.81 9.21
N LEU A 249 4.53 34.60 9.03
CA LEU A 249 4.90 33.45 9.84
C LEU A 249 6.26 32.89 9.41
N ASP A 250 7.25 32.92 10.30
CA ASP A 250 8.50 32.19 10.08
C ASP A 250 8.28 30.70 10.34
N THR A 251 8.10 29.92 9.27
CA THR A 251 7.92 28.46 9.36
C THR A 251 9.18 27.72 9.82
N GLY A 252 10.33 28.40 9.92
CA GLY A 252 11.55 27.88 10.51
C GLY A 252 11.65 28.06 12.02
N ASP A 253 10.75 28.84 12.63
CA ASP A 253 10.67 29.04 14.08
C ASP A 253 9.52 28.21 14.68
N GLU A 254 9.88 27.13 15.37
CA GLU A 254 8.92 26.22 16.02
C GLU A 254 8.03 26.93 17.06
N GLU A 255 8.54 27.94 17.77
CA GLU A 255 7.78 28.66 18.79
C GLU A 255 6.72 29.56 18.15
N GLU A 256 7.06 30.18 17.01
CA GLU A 256 6.13 31.01 16.25
C GLU A 256 5.03 30.17 15.59
N VAL A 257 5.39 29.03 15.00
CA VAL A 257 4.44 28.06 14.43
C VAL A 257 3.49 27.53 15.50
N MET A 258 4.01 27.17 16.68
CA MET A 258 3.19 26.69 17.80
C MET A 258 2.24 27.78 18.34
N ALA A 259 2.71 29.04 18.43
CA ALA A 259 1.87 30.17 18.82
C ALA A 259 0.76 30.45 17.78
N ALA A 260 1.09 30.37 16.49
CA ALA A 260 0.12 30.48 15.41
C ALA A 260 -0.96 29.40 15.53
N PHE A 261 -0.53 28.15 15.69
CA PHE A 261 -1.42 27.00 15.86
C PHE A 261 -2.36 27.16 17.07
N MET A 262 -1.85 27.50 18.26
CA MET A 262 -2.69 27.76 19.44
C MET A 262 -3.70 28.89 19.22
N GLY A 263 -3.31 29.93 18.47
CA GLY A 263 -4.21 31.01 18.06
C GLY A 263 -5.37 30.51 17.21
N VAL A 264 -5.08 29.66 16.22
CA VAL A 264 -6.10 28.99 15.40
C VAL A 264 -7.02 28.13 16.25
N MET A 265 -6.47 27.31 17.15
CA MET A 265 -7.27 26.46 18.04
C MET A 265 -8.22 27.26 18.93
N THR A 266 -7.76 28.39 19.46
CA THR A 266 -8.60 29.30 20.26
C THR A 266 -9.75 29.86 19.42
N ARG A 267 -9.49 30.20 18.15
CA ARG A 267 -10.51 30.69 17.23
C ARG A 267 -11.51 29.59 16.86
N ILE A 268 -11.05 28.38 16.57
CA ILE A 268 -11.90 27.21 16.33
C ILE A 268 -12.84 27.00 17.51
N SER A 269 -12.31 26.94 18.74
CA SER A 269 -13.12 26.78 19.95
C SER A 269 -14.17 27.89 20.11
N ALA A 270 -13.81 29.14 19.82
CA ALA A 270 -14.77 30.24 19.86
C ALA A 270 -15.86 30.13 18.77
N GLU A 271 -15.50 29.73 17.54
CA GLU A 271 -16.47 29.58 16.44
C GLU A 271 -17.40 28.38 16.62
N LEU A 272 -16.92 27.29 17.24
CA LEU A 272 -17.73 26.11 17.55
C LEU A 272 -18.55 26.26 18.84
N SER A 273 -18.31 27.33 19.61
CA SER A 273 -19.05 27.57 20.85
C SER A 273 -20.54 27.77 20.55
N GLY A 274 -21.34 26.77 20.94
CA GLY A 274 -22.79 26.74 20.70
C GLY A 274 -23.26 25.69 19.69
N THR A 275 -22.38 25.07 18.90
CA THR A 275 -22.72 23.94 18.00
C THR A 275 -22.18 22.59 18.49
N GLU A 276 -21.33 22.58 19.53
CA GLU A 276 -20.71 21.38 20.10
C GLU A 276 -21.71 20.25 20.43
N GLY A 277 -22.86 20.60 21.02
CA GLY A 277 -23.88 19.62 21.39
C GLY A 277 -24.54 18.96 20.18
N ASP A 278 -24.87 19.76 19.17
CA ASP A 278 -25.48 19.28 17.92
C ASP A 278 -24.49 18.46 17.11
N LEU A 279 -23.23 18.92 17.02
CA LEU A 279 -22.14 18.21 16.37
C LEU A 279 -21.87 16.85 17.05
N THR A 280 -21.79 16.82 18.37
CA THR A 280 -21.60 15.57 19.13
C THR A 280 -22.73 14.57 18.85
N ALA A 281 -23.98 15.06 18.83
CA ALA A 281 -25.14 14.23 18.57
C ALA A 281 -25.16 13.70 17.11
N ALA A 282 -24.81 14.54 16.13
CA ALA A 282 -24.67 14.18 14.72
C ALA A 282 -23.58 13.12 14.51
N THR A 283 -22.37 13.38 15.03
CA THR A 283 -21.25 12.42 15.03
C THR A 283 -21.64 11.08 15.64
N SER A 284 -22.36 11.09 16.78
CA SER A 284 -22.81 9.85 17.43
C SER A 284 -23.78 9.05 16.56
N ARG A 285 -24.73 9.71 15.87
CA ARG A 285 -25.69 9.03 14.99
C ARG A 285 -25.02 8.49 13.72
N LEU A 286 -24.10 9.24 13.11
CA LEU A 286 -23.33 8.79 11.96
C LEU A 286 -22.41 7.61 12.31
N SER A 287 -21.73 7.68 13.46
CA SER A 287 -20.93 6.58 13.98
C SER A 287 -21.79 5.33 14.20
N ALA A 288 -22.97 5.48 14.79
CA ALA A 288 -23.90 4.35 14.97
C ALA A 288 -24.34 3.72 13.63
N TYR A 289 -24.61 4.54 12.62
CA TYR A 289 -24.94 4.06 11.27
C TYR A 289 -23.78 3.29 10.63
N LEU A 290 -22.55 3.81 10.72
CA LEU A 290 -21.37 3.12 10.21
C LEU A 290 -21.10 1.82 10.97
N VAL A 291 -21.32 1.79 12.29
CA VAL A 291 -21.19 0.56 13.08
C VAL A 291 -22.25 -0.48 12.68
N GLU A 292 -23.49 -0.06 12.47
CA GLU A 292 -24.56 -0.95 12.00
C GLU A 292 -24.28 -1.49 10.60
N THR A 293 -23.71 -0.67 9.72
CA THR A 293 -23.50 -1.01 8.30
C THR A 293 -22.19 -1.72 8.04
N CYS A 294 -21.10 -1.27 8.66
CA CYS A 294 -19.71 -1.67 8.43
C CYS A 294 -19.07 -2.42 9.61
N GLY A 295 -19.78 -2.59 10.72
CA GLY A 295 -19.29 -3.29 11.91
C GLY A 295 -18.56 -2.39 12.92
N GLU A 296 -18.33 -2.91 14.12
CA GLU A 296 -17.83 -2.15 15.29
C GLU A 296 -16.50 -1.44 15.04
N SER A 297 -15.59 -2.06 14.28
CA SER A 297 -14.27 -1.49 13.94
C SER A 297 -14.37 -0.18 13.14
N SER A 298 -15.50 0.11 12.50
CA SER A 298 -15.73 1.38 11.80
C SER A 298 -15.83 2.58 12.75
N SER A 299 -16.23 2.38 14.00
CA SER A 299 -16.30 3.45 15.00
C SER A 299 -14.95 4.11 15.23
N MET A 300 -13.88 3.32 15.38
CA MET A 300 -12.54 3.81 15.62
C MET A 300 -12.00 4.61 14.42
N LEU A 301 -12.28 4.19 13.20
CA LEU A 301 -11.90 4.92 11.99
C LEU A 301 -12.68 6.22 11.85
N PHE A 302 -13.98 6.19 12.14
CA PHE A 302 -14.81 7.38 12.12
C PHE A 302 -14.39 8.39 13.19
N GLU A 303 -14.06 7.93 14.39
CA GLU A 303 -13.48 8.76 15.45
C GLU A 303 -12.14 9.37 15.04
N LEU A 304 -11.30 8.65 14.30
CA LEU A 304 -10.06 9.22 13.76
C LEU A 304 -10.35 10.35 12.76
N LEU A 305 -11.29 10.15 11.83
CA LEU A 305 -11.69 11.16 10.85
C LEU A 305 -12.31 12.40 11.51
N VAL A 306 -13.17 12.19 12.51
CA VAL A 306 -13.81 13.29 13.25
C VAL A 306 -12.84 13.96 14.22
N GLY A 307 -11.92 13.21 14.85
CA GLY A 307 -10.93 13.72 15.81
C GLY A 307 -9.82 14.54 15.15
N VAL A 308 -9.51 14.28 13.87
CA VAL A 308 -8.78 15.22 13.02
C VAL A 308 -9.57 16.53 12.90
N GLY A 309 -10.90 16.43 12.74
CA GLY A 309 -11.86 17.54 12.63
C GLY A 309 -12.08 18.36 13.90
N ALA A 310 -12.08 17.69 15.05
CA ALA A 310 -12.55 18.18 16.33
C ALA A 310 -11.50 17.85 17.39
N THR A 311 -10.60 18.80 17.63
CA THR A 311 -9.68 18.69 18.75
C THR A 311 -10.45 18.66 20.07
N SER A 312 -10.32 17.55 20.79
CA SER A 312 -10.58 17.46 22.23
C SER A 312 -9.64 18.36 23.03
#